data_AF-A0A1E7Z4N2-F1
#
_entry.id   AF-A0A1E7Z4N2-F1
#
_cell.length_a   1.000
_cell.length_b   1.000
_cell.length_c   1.000
_cell.angle_alpha   90.00
_cell.angle_beta   90.00
_cell.angle_gamma   90.00
#
_symmetry.space_group_name_H-M   'P 1'
#
loop_
_entity.id
_entity.type
_entity.pdbx_description
1 polymer ?
#
loop_
_entity_poly.entity_id
_entity_poly.type
_entity_poly.pdbx_seq_one_letter_code
_entity_poly.pdbx_strand_id
1 'polypeptide(L)'
;MSKRTTKLKISPALQNINENKTLRELVSETSHRPASGSVITRVNFPLLEEDIARLDQYSEENHAMRISVVRAGLKALDMMGEEQRADLIREAEFNRPRTGRKPLKK
;
A
#
# COMPACT_ATOMS: atom_id res chain seq x y z
N MET A 1 -37.97 -13.04 17.48
CA MET A 1 -37.36 -12.58 16.21
C MET A 1 -36.90 -11.14 16.40
N SER A 2 -35.66 -10.91 16.85
CA SER A 2 -35.14 -9.57 17.16
C SER A 2 -34.43 -8.97 15.92
N LYS A 3 -34.98 -7.89 15.36
CA LYS A 3 -34.41 -7.18 14.21
C LYS A 3 -33.21 -6.34 14.69
N ARG A 4 -31.98 -6.78 14.39
CA ARG A 4 -30.77 -5.96 14.59
C ARG A 4 -30.81 -4.78 13.64
N THR A 5 -31.09 -3.58 14.14
CA THR A 5 -30.88 -2.33 13.42
C THR A 5 -29.43 -1.88 13.62
N THR A 6 -28.57 -2.18 12.66
CA THR A 6 -27.23 -1.57 12.60
C THR A 6 -27.41 -0.08 12.29
N LYS A 7 -27.45 0.76 13.32
CA LYS A 7 -27.34 2.21 13.14
C LYS A 7 -26.00 2.48 12.46
N LEU A 8 -26.04 2.81 11.17
CA LEU A 8 -24.87 3.30 10.43
C LEU A 8 -24.32 4.50 11.20
N LYS A 9 -23.06 4.43 11.65
CA LYS A 9 -22.38 5.56 12.28
C LYS A 9 -22.22 6.63 11.21
N ILE A 10 -23.11 7.62 11.21
CA ILE A 10 -23.03 8.79 10.35
C ILE A 10 -21.74 9.51 10.73
N SER A 11 -20.86 9.76 9.75
CA SER A 11 -19.59 10.41 10.00
C SER A 11 -19.84 11.85 10.53
N PRO A 12 -19.02 12.36 11.46
CA PRO A 12 -19.18 13.73 11.97
C PRO A 12 -19.14 14.79 10.87
N ALA A 13 -18.49 14.50 9.74
CA ALA A 13 -18.43 15.40 8.58
C ALA A 13 -19.79 15.55 7.87
N LEU A 14 -20.71 14.59 8.01
CA LEU A 14 -22.05 14.64 7.44
C LEU A 14 -23.05 15.38 8.34
N GLN A 15 -22.68 15.73 9.58
CA GLN A 15 -23.56 16.45 10.51
C GLN A 15 -23.69 17.95 10.19
N ASN A 16 -22.78 18.50 9.37
CA ASN A 16 -22.71 19.92 9.04
C ASN A 16 -22.99 20.20 7.55
N ILE A 17 -23.84 19.41 6.90
CA ILE A 17 -24.30 19.72 5.54
C ILE A 17 -25.39 20.78 5.68
N ASN A 18 -25.00 22.04 5.47
CA ASN A 18 -25.91 23.18 5.46
C ASN A 18 -26.66 23.19 4.11
N GLU A 19 -27.98 23.12 4.13
CA GLU A 19 -28.84 23.07 2.92
C GLU A 19 -28.70 24.32 2.02
N ASN A 20 -28.11 25.39 2.56
CA ASN A 20 -27.85 26.63 1.84
C ASN A 20 -26.53 26.63 1.03
N LYS A 21 -25.73 25.56 1.06
CA LYS A 21 -24.50 25.50 0.27
C LYS A 21 -24.84 25.36 -1.21
N THR A 22 -24.30 26.27 -2.01
CA THR A 22 -24.44 26.17 -3.47
C THR A 22 -23.67 24.95 -3.97
N LEU A 23 -24.16 24.34 -5.06
CA LEU A 23 -23.48 23.23 -5.76
C LEU A 23 -22.01 23.54 -6.05
N ARG A 24 -21.68 24.81 -6.30
CA ARG A 24 -20.32 25.30 -6.53
C ARG A 24 -19.44 25.21 -5.28
N GLU A 25 -19.97 25.55 -4.11
CA GLU A 25 -19.25 25.43 -2.84
C GLU A 25 -19.04 23.96 -2.46
N LEU A 26 -20.03 23.10 -2.69
CA LEU A 26 -19.90 21.65 -2.46
C LEU A 26 -18.82 21.03 -3.37
N VAL A 27 -18.82 21.39 -4.67
CA VAL A 27 -17.79 20.95 -5.62
C VAL A 27 -16.43 21.50 -5.22
N SER A 28 -16.35 22.75 -4.78
CA SER A 28 -15.09 23.34 -4.29
C SER A 28 -14.57 22.62 -3.04
N GLU A 29 -15.43 22.33 -2.05
CA GLU A 29 -15.07 21.61 -0.83
C GLU A 29 -14.59 20.18 -1.12
N THR A 30 -15.29 19.47 -2.00
CA THR A 30 -14.92 18.10 -2.41
C THR A 30 -13.74 18.03 -3.38
N SER A 31 -13.39 19.15 -4.05
CA SER A 31 -12.21 19.24 -4.92
C SER A 31 -10.88 19.37 -4.17
N HIS A 32 -10.92 19.61 -2.85
CA HIS A 32 -9.72 19.54 -2.03
C HIS A 32 -9.22 18.11 -2.03
N ARG A 33 -8.00 17.89 -2.54
CA ARG A 33 -7.30 16.62 -2.38
C ARG A 33 -7.33 16.26 -0.90
N PRO A 34 -7.71 15.04 -0.51
CA PRO A 34 -7.73 14.65 0.89
C PRO A 34 -6.37 14.97 1.50
N ALA A 35 -6.35 15.55 2.71
CA ALA A 35 -5.10 15.81 3.44
C ALA A 35 -4.29 14.52 3.70
N SER A 36 -4.88 13.34 3.52
CA SER A 36 -4.20 12.03 3.49
C SER A 36 -3.40 11.77 2.21
N GLY A 37 -3.56 12.57 1.16
CA GLY A 37 -2.81 12.47 -0.10
C GLY A 37 -1.44 13.14 -0.05
N SER A 38 -1.11 13.86 1.04
CA SER A 38 0.21 14.42 1.24
C SER A 38 1.18 13.33 1.72
N VAL A 39 2.28 13.17 0.99
CA VAL A 39 3.45 12.31 1.25
C VAL A 39 3.36 10.85 0.78
N ILE A 40 2.72 10.58 -0.36
CA ILE A 40 3.04 9.36 -1.12
C ILE A 40 4.19 9.67 -2.06
N THR A 41 5.41 9.30 -1.66
CA THR A 41 6.57 9.28 -2.57
C THR A 41 6.48 8.04 -3.44
N ARG A 42 6.20 8.22 -4.73
CA ARG A 42 6.22 7.11 -5.69
C ARG A 42 7.67 6.74 -5.99
N VAL A 43 8.05 5.52 -5.63
CA VAL A 43 9.36 4.95 -5.94
C VAL A 43 9.13 3.79 -6.90
N ASN A 44 9.80 3.83 -8.05
CA ASN A 44 9.79 2.72 -9.00
C ASN A 44 11.08 1.92 -8.78
N PHE A 45 10.95 0.64 -8.44
CA PHE A 45 12.06 -0.30 -8.42
C PHE A 45 11.74 -1.49 -9.34
N PRO A 46 12.73 -1.99 -10.10
CA PRO A 46 12.55 -3.17 -10.92
C PRO A 46 12.35 -4.39 -10.03
N LEU A 47 11.42 -5.26 -10.41
CA LEU A 47 11.17 -6.55 -9.77
C LEU A 47 11.43 -7.67 -10.77
N LEU A 48 11.90 -8.82 -10.28
CA LEU A 48 11.93 -10.04 -11.08
C LEU A 48 10.51 -10.61 -11.23
N GLU A 49 10.29 -11.40 -12.27
CA GLU A 49 9.03 -12.13 -12.44
C GLU A 49 8.73 -13.02 -11.24
N GLU A 50 9.77 -13.63 -10.66
CA GLU A 50 9.68 -14.45 -9.45
C GLU A 50 9.22 -13.64 -8.22
N ASP A 51 9.68 -12.40 -8.09
CA ASP A 51 9.25 -11.52 -7.00
C ASP A 51 7.78 -11.14 -7.15
N ILE A 52 7.35 -10.86 -8.38
CA ILE A 52 5.95 -10.54 -8.69
C ILE A 52 5.06 -11.74 -8.39
N ALA A 53 5.46 -12.94 -8.83
CA ALA A 53 4.70 -14.17 -8.59
C ALA A 53 4.54 -14.46 -7.09
N ARG A 54 5.59 -14.25 -6.28
CA ARG A 54 5.50 -14.41 -4.82
C ARG A 54 4.61 -13.35 -4.18
N LEU A 55 4.72 -12.09 -4.61
CA LEU A 55 3.84 -11.02 -4.13
C LEU A 55 2.38 -11.33 -4.45
N ASP A 56 2.08 -11.84 -5.65
CA ASP A 56 0.74 -12.24 -6.05
C ASP A 56 0.22 -13.40 -5.23
N GLN A 57 1.01 -14.47 -5.08
CA GLN A 57 0.66 -15.61 -4.26
C GLN A 57 0.26 -15.17 -2.84
N TYR A 58 1.11 -14.40 -2.16
CA TYR A 58 0.81 -13.93 -0.80
C TYR A 58 -0.36 -12.93 -0.75
N SER A 59 -0.54 -12.14 -1.81
CA SER A 59 -1.67 -11.22 -1.94
C SER A 59 -2.99 -12.00 -2.03
N GLU A 60 -3.01 -13.07 -2.84
CA GLU A 60 -4.17 -13.94 -3.03
C GLU A 60 -4.50 -14.76 -1.79
N GLU A 61 -3.50 -15.42 -1.20
CA GLU A 61 -3.64 -16.24 0.02
C GLU A 61 -4.25 -15.45 1.19
N ASN A 62 -3.94 -14.15 1.27
CA ASN A 62 -4.36 -13.28 2.38
C ASN A 62 -5.46 -12.29 1.99
N HIS A 63 -5.99 -12.36 0.77
CA HIS A 63 -6.94 -11.39 0.20
C HIS A 63 -6.52 -9.93 0.44
N ALA A 64 -5.22 -9.66 0.33
CA ALA A 64 -4.60 -8.38 0.60
C ALA A 64 -4.15 -7.70 -0.70
N MET A 65 -3.66 -6.46 -0.60
CA MET A 65 -2.94 -5.82 -1.71
C MET A 65 -1.45 -6.19 -1.65
N ARG A 66 -0.75 -6.25 -2.79
CA ARG A 66 0.71 -6.45 -2.85
C ARG A 66 1.49 -5.51 -1.92
N ILE A 67 1.08 -4.25 -1.80
CA ILE A 67 1.73 -3.29 -0.90
C ILE A 67 1.63 -3.69 0.58
N SER A 68 0.56 -4.39 0.98
CA SER A 68 0.42 -4.93 2.33
C SER A 68 1.42 -6.04 2.59
N VAL A 69 1.70 -6.89 1.60
CA VAL A 69 2.75 -7.94 1.66
C VAL A 69 4.13 -7.30 1.82
N VAL A 70 4.44 -6.27 1.03
CA VAL A 70 5.71 -5.52 1.16
C VAL A 70 5.85 -4.91 2.56
N ARG A 71 4.80 -4.30 3.10
CA ARG A 71 4.81 -3.74 4.46
C ARG A 71 4.99 -4.81 5.54
N ALA A 72 4.40 -5.98 5.36
CA ALA A 72 4.60 -7.11 6.27
C ALA A 72 6.07 -7.58 6.25
N GLY A 73 6.69 -7.63 5.07
CA GLY A 73 8.14 -7.93 4.93
C GLY A 73 9.02 -6.91 5.66
N LEU A 74 8.75 -5.61 5.52
CA LEU A 74 9.49 -4.58 6.26
C LEU A 74 9.33 -4.75 7.78
N LYS A 75 8.10 -5.01 8.24
CA LYS A 75 7.84 -5.25 9.66
C LYS A 75 8.56 -6.50 10.18
N ALA A 76 8.70 -7.53 9.35
CA ALA A 76 9.48 -8.73 9.70
C ALA A 76 10.97 -8.39 9.87
N LEU A 77 11.54 -7.55 9.00
CA LEU A 77 12.93 -7.07 9.15
C LEU A 77 13.14 -6.25 10.42
N ASP A 78 12.15 -5.45 10.83
CA ASP A 78 12.21 -4.67 12.07
C ASP A 78 12.23 -5.56 13.32
N MET A 79 11.68 -6.77 13.24
CA MET A 79 11.69 -7.75 14.33
C MET A 79 13.01 -8.53 14.43
N MET A 80 13.89 -8.42 13.42
CA MET A 80 15.19 -9.10 13.39
C MET A 80 16.28 -8.27 14.10
N GLY A 81 17.29 -8.96 14.64
CA GLY A 81 18.50 -8.33 15.14
C GLY A 81 19.23 -7.57 14.02
N GLU A 82 20.00 -6.54 14.38
CA GLU A 82 20.66 -5.65 13.41
C GLU A 82 21.61 -6.39 12.46
N GLU A 83 22.44 -7.29 13.00
CA GLU A 83 23.39 -8.08 12.22
C GLU A 83 22.66 -9.01 11.23
N GLN A 84 21.66 -9.74 11.72
CA GLN A 84 20.87 -10.65 10.89
C GLN A 84 20.11 -9.93 9.77
N ARG A 85 19.55 -8.75 10.08
CA ARG A 85 18.90 -7.89 9.08
C ARG A 85 19.90 -7.41 8.03
N ALA A 86 21.09 -6.99 8.44
CA ALA A 86 22.14 -6.53 7.53
C ALA A 86 22.61 -7.65 6.59
N ASP A 87 22.78 -8.86 7.10
CA ASP A 87 23.19 -10.01 6.29
C ASP A 87 22.12 -10.41 5.26
N LEU A 88 20.84 -10.42 5.65
CA LEU A 88 19.74 -10.72 4.74
C LEU A 88 19.64 -9.67 3.61
N ILE A 89 19.82 -8.39 3.94
CA ILE A 89 19.84 -7.32 2.95
C ILE A 89 21.03 -7.48 1.99
N ARG A 90 22.21 -7.85 2.51
CA ARG A 90 23.40 -8.09 1.69
C ARG A 90 23.21 -9.27 0.73
N GLU A 91 22.59 -10.35 1.19
CA GLU A 91 22.23 -11.50 0.35
C GLU A 91 21.25 -11.10 -0.76
N ALA A 92 20.21 -10.33 -0.42
CA ALA A 92 19.27 -9.80 -1.40
C ALA A 92 19.96 -8.87 -2.42
N GLU A 93 20.94 -8.07 -2.00
CA GLU A 93 21.71 -7.22 -2.90
C GLU A 93 22.58 -8.04 -3.87
N PHE A 94 23.18 -9.14 -3.41
CA PHE A 94 23.96 -10.03 -4.27
C PHE A 94 23.10 -10.66 -5.38
N ASN A 95 21.87 -11.03 -5.03
CA ASN A 95 20.90 -11.66 -5.94
C ASN A 95 20.13 -10.64 -6.80
N ARG A 96 20.42 -9.33 -6.69
CA ARG A 96 19.66 -8.30 -7.39
C ARG A 96 19.75 -8.45 -8.91
N PRO A 97 18.68 -8.15 -9.65
CA PRO A 97 18.74 -8.05 -11.11
C PRO A 97 19.79 -7.02 -11.53
N ARG A 98 20.80 -7.46 -12.30
CA ARG A 98 21.79 -6.56 -12.89
C ARG A 98 21.14 -5.79 -14.05
N THR A 99 20.67 -4.59 -13.78
CA THR A 99 20.19 -3.66 -14.81
C THR A 99 21.33 -3.37 -15.81
N GLY A 100 21.25 -3.93 -17.02
CA GLY A 100 22.16 -3.59 -18.13
C GLY A 100 22.88 -4.75 -18.83
N ARG A 101 22.85 -5.99 -18.33
CA ARG A 101 23.35 -7.14 -19.11
C ARG A 101 22.24 -7.75 -19.94
N LYS A 102 22.27 -7.56 -21.27
CA LYS A 102 21.45 -8.36 -22.19
C LYS A 102 21.69 -9.86 -21.88
N PRO A 103 20.65 -10.70 -21.87
CA PRO A 103 20.86 -12.13 -21.76
C PRO A 103 21.79 -12.57 -22.89
N LEU A 104 22.90 -13.23 -22.55
CA LEU A 104 23.66 -14.01 -23.52
C LEU A 104 22.71 -15.13 -23.97
N LYS A 105 22.21 -15.05 -25.20
CA LYS A 105 21.41 -16.11 -25.81
C LYS A 105 22.13 -17.45 -25.59
N LYS A 106 21.48 -18.40 -24.93
CA LYS A 106 21.80 -19.82 -25.07
C LYS A 106 20.93 -20.38 -26.18
#